data_AF-A0A924YR02-F1
#
_entry.id   AF-A0A924YR02-F1
#
_cell.length_a   1.000
_cell.length_b   1.000
_cell.length_c   1.000
_cell.angle_alpha   90.00
_cell.angle_beta   90.00
_cell.angle_gamma   90.00
#
_symmetry.space_group_name_H-M   'P 1'
#
loop_
_entity.id
_entity.type
_entity.pdbx_description
1 polymer ?
#
loop_
_entity_poly.entity_id
_entity_poly.type
_entity_poly.pdbx_seq_one_letter_code
_entity_poly.pdbx_strand_id
1 'polypeptide(L)'
;MSRLHSGWLLCLVHAWASSISFAGLAPENVAVVVNADSPASVAVANEYVKLRGIPAANVITLSKLSHVEQMPVDKFRDEILGPVLKMIEERGLTLQI
;
A
#
# COMPACT_ATOMS: atom_id res chain seq x y z
N MET A 1 -19.74 51.50 -26.40
CA MET A 1 -18.84 51.04 -25.32
C MET A 1 -19.67 50.39 -24.23
N SER A 2 -19.14 49.35 -23.55
CA SER A 2 -19.73 48.52 -22.49
C SER A 2 -20.35 47.16 -22.90
N ARG A 3 -19.56 46.30 -23.55
CA ARG A 3 -19.72 44.84 -23.45
C ARG A 3 -18.37 44.23 -23.06
N LEU A 4 -17.97 44.36 -21.80
CA LEU A 4 -16.68 43.80 -21.36
C LEU A 4 -16.57 43.56 -19.85
N HIS A 5 -17.57 43.02 -19.15
CA HIS A 5 -17.38 42.66 -17.73
C HIS A 5 -18.03 41.33 -17.28
N SER A 6 -18.86 40.66 -18.09
CA SER A 6 -19.52 39.39 -17.71
C SER A 6 -18.68 38.12 -17.89
N GLY A 7 -17.39 38.22 -18.22
CA GLY A 7 -16.53 37.05 -18.41
C GLY A 7 -15.77 36.61 -17.16
N TRP A 8 -15.58 37.49 -16.18
CA TRP A 8 -14.61 37.29 -15.10
C TRP A 8 -15.20 36.66 -13.84
N LEU A 9 -16.51 36.73 -13.65
CA LEU A 9 -17.19 36.17 -12.48
C LEU A 9 -17.42 34.64 -12.56
N LEU A 10 -17.28 34.03 -13.74
CA LEU A 10 -17.50 32.59 -13.94
C LEU A 10 -16.25 31.73 -13.65
N CYS A 11 -15.05 32.30 -13.57
CA CYS A 11 -13.83 31.55 -13.25
C CYS A 11 -13.61 31.30 -11.75
N LEU A 12 -14.22 32.09 -10.86
CA LEU A 12 -13.90 32.05 -9.42
C LEU A 12 -14.65 30.96 -8.62
N VAL A 13 -15.66 30.31 -9.19
CA VAL A 13 -16.43 29.26 -8.51
C VAL A 13 -15.84 27.86 -8.70
N HIS A 14 -14.94 27.66 -9.67
CA HIS A 14 -14.38 26.33 -9.99
C HIS A 14 -13.13 25.92 -9.19
N ALA A 15 -12.60 26.79 -8.32
CA ALA A 15 -11.33 26.52 -7.63
C ALA A 15 -11.48 25.93 -6.20
N TRP A 16 -12.72 25.65 -5.74
CA TRP A 16 -13.00 25.12 -4.40
C TRP A 16 -13.19 23.59 -4.36
N ALA A 17 -12.74 22.88 -5.38
CA ALA A 17 -12.64 21.43 -5.38
C ALA A 17 -11.18 21.00 -5.59
N SER A 18 -10.27 21.58 -4.82
CA SER A 18 -8.99 20.92 -4.57
C SER A 18 -9.27 19.69 -3.71
N SER A 19 -9.70 18.59 -4.36
CA SER A 19 -9.70 17.27 -3.74
C SER A 19 -8.34 17.06 -3.13
N ILE A 20 -8.31 16.71 -1.84
CA ILE A 20 -7.10 16.26 -1.17
C ILE A 20 -6.59 15.06 -1.99
N SER A 21 -5.63 15.30 -2.87
CA SER A 21 -5.02 14.27 -3.68
C SER A 21 -4.10 13.50 -2.75
N PHE A 22 -4.66 12.46 -2.13
CA PHE A 22 -3.89 11.47 -1.38
C PHE A 22 -3.13 10.65 -2.42
N ALA A 23 -1.93 11.10 -2.75
CA ALA A 23 -1.11 10.51 -3.80
C ALA A 23 -0.83 9.04 -3.49
N GLY A 24 -1.53 8.10 -4.17
CA GLY A 24 -1.21 6.68 -4.42
C GLY A 24 -0.87 5.74 -3.25
N LEU A 25 -0.56 6.23 -2.07
CA LEU A 25 0.00 5.50 -0.92
C LEU A 25 -1.03 5.34 0.19
N ALA A 26 -2.30 5.26 -0.20
CA ALA A 26 -3.37 4.94 0.72
C ALA A 26 -3.13 3.52 1.30
N PRO A 27 -3.55 3.25 2.54
CA PRO A 27 -3.24 2.00 3.23
C PRO A 27 -3.61 0.73 2.44
N GLU A 28 -4.62 0.87 1.60
CA GLU A 28 -5.15 -0.19 0.74
C GLU A 28 -4.23 -0.55 -0.44
N ASN A 29 -3.30 0.32 -0.85
CA ASN A 29 -2.33 0.07 -1.93
C ASN A 29 -0.98 -0.47 -1.42
N VAL A 30 -0.93 -0.92 -0.16
CA VAL A 30 0.31 -1.39 0.49
C VAL A 30 0.08 -2.79 1.05
N ALA A 31 0.91 -3.75 0.64
CA ALA A 31 1.03 -5.05 1.32
C ALA A 31 2.12 -4.99 2.40
N VAL A 32 1.82 -5.49 3.60
CA VAL A 32 2.79 -5.65 4.69
C VAL A 32 3.14 -7.12 4.82
N VAL A 33 4.39 -7.47 4.50
CA VAL A 33 4.90 -8.84 4.62
C VAL A 33 5.58 -9.00 5.98
N VAL A 34 5.15 -10.00 6.74
CA VAL A 34 5.59 -10.26 8.12
C VAL A 34 6.29 -11.60 8.18
N ASN A 35 7.50 -11.62 8.75
CA ASN A 35 8.17 -12.86 9.10
C ASN A 35 7.70 -13.31 10.50
N ALA A 36 6.84 -14.32 10.57
CA ALA A 36 6.31 -14.87 11.82
C ALA A 36 7.37 -15.51 12.70
N ASP A 37 8.49 -15.95 12.12
CA ASP A 37 9.59 -16.56 12.86
C ASP A 37 10.48 -15.50 13.56
N SER A 38 10.23 -14.21 13.31
CA SER A 38 10.96 -13.09 13.92
C SER A 38 10.05 -12.25 14.81
N PRO A 39 10.20 -12.34 16.16
CA PRO A 39 9.43 -11.52 17.09
C PRO A 39 9.59 -10.01 16.83
N ALA A 40 10.77 -9.59 16.36
CA ALA A 40 11.02 -8.20 15.99
C ALA A 40 10.22 -7.79 14.75
N SER A 41 10.15 -8.64 13.72
CA SER A 41 9.33 -8.39 12.52
C SER A 41 7.85 -8.29 12.89
N VAL A 42 7.34 -9.20 13.71
CA VAL A 42 5.95 -9.18 14.18
C VAL A 42 5.63 -7.91 14.97
N ALA A 43 6.51 -7.51 15.90
CA ALA A 43 6.31 -6.30 16.69
C ALA A 43 6.24 -5.03 15.82
N VAL A 44 7.19 -4.87 14.89
CA VAL A 44 7.22 -3.72 13.97
C VAL A 44 6.00 -3.73 13.05
N ALA A 45 5.63 -4.89 12.49
CA ALA A 45 4.49 -5.02 11.61
C ALA A 45 3.18 -4.65 12.32
N ASN A 46 2.96 -5.13 13.54
CA ASN A 46 1.75 -4.83 14.31
C ASN A 46 1.58 -3.33 14.54
N GLU A 47 2.65 -2.64 14.98
CA GLU A 47 2.58 -1.19 15.18
C GLU A 47 2.45 -0.43 13.86
N TYR A 48 3.13 -0.87 12.80
CA TYR A 48 3.00 -0.26 11.47
C TYR A 48 1.56 -0.37 10.93
N VAL A 49 0.98 -1.58 10.98
CA VAL A 49 -0.40 -1.86 10.54
C VAL A 49 -1.39 -0.98 11.31
N LYS A 50 -1.23 -0.87 12.63
CA LYS A 50 -2.06 -0.04 13.49
C LYS A 50 -1.94 1.45 13.17
N LEU A 51 -0.72 1.98 13.06
CA LEU A 51 -0.47 3.41 12.82
C LEU A 51 -0.90 3.85 11.43
N ARG A 52 -0.81 2.97 10.43
CA ARG A 52 -1.12 3.27 9.03
C ARG A 52 -2.50 2.79 8.60
N GLY A 53 -3.24 2.10 9.47
CA GLY A 53 -4.57 1.58 9.13
C GLY A 53 -4.55 0.58 7.99
N ILE A 54 -3.52 -0.27 7.91
CA ILE A 54 -3.38 -1.27 6.84
C ILE A 54 -4.52 -2.28 6.93
N PRO A 55 -5.27 -2.53 5.84
CA PRO A 55 -6.33 -3.54 5.84
C PRO A 55 -5.79 -4.93 6.19
N ALA A 56 -6.54 -5.72 6.95
CA ALA A 56 -6.11 -7.07 7.33
C ALA A 56 -5.83 -7.97 6.10
N ALA A 57 -6.57 -7.77 5.00
CA ALA A 57 -6.36 -8.47 3.73
C ALA A 57 -4.97 -8.18 3.13
N ASN A 58 -4.35 -7.06 3.47
CA ASN A 58 -3.04 -6.64 2.96
C ASN A 58 -1.88 -7.12 3.84
N VAL A 59 -2.17 -7.75 4.99
CA VAL A 59 -1.14 -8.29 5.88
C VAL A 59 -0.86 -9.74 5.48
N ILE A 60 0.36 -10.00 5.06
CA ILE A 60 0.82 -11.29 4.55
C ILE A 60 1.86 -11.85 5.51
N THR A 61 1.52 -12.94 6.19
CA THR A 61 2.42 -13.55 7.18
C THR A 61 3.06 -14.80 6.59
N LEU A 62 4.39 -14.83 6.59
CA LEU A 62 5.21 -15.97 6.17
C LEU A 62 5.85 -16.62 7.40
N SER A 63 6.07 -17.93 7.32
CA SER A 63 6.72 -18.71 8.39
C SER A 63 7.58 -19.81 7.77
N LYS A 64 8.46 -20.40 8.58
CA LYS A 64 9.45 -21.41 8.19
C LYS A 64 10.44 -20.91 7.14
N LEU A 65 10.87 -19.64 7.26
CA LEU A 65 11.89 -19.09 6.36
C LEU A 65 13.26 -19.71 6.69
N SER A 66 13.93 -20.26 5.66
CA SER A 66 15.20 -20.99 5.85
C SER A 66 16.37 -20.09 6.26
N HIS A 67 16.29 -18.81 5.94
CA HIS A 67 17.34 -17.82 6.20
C HIS A 67 16.71 -16.47 6.59
N VAL A 68 17.15 -15.89 7.70
CA VAL A 68 16.48 -14.70 8.29
C VAL A 68 17.20 -13.39 7.99
N GLU A 69 18.54 -13.42 7.81
CA GLU A 69 19.34 -12.21 7.57
C GLU A 69 19.84 -12.07 6.13
N GLN A 70 20.23 -13.18 5.50
CA GLN A 70 20.71 -13.22 4.12
C GLN A 70 20.29 -14.52 3.47
N MET A 71 19.80 -14.46 2.24
CA MET A 71 19.35 -15.64 1.50
C MET A 71 19.76 -15.58 0.03
N PRO A 72 20.04 -16.74 -0.59
CA PRO A 72 20.19 -16.82 -2.04
C PRO A 72 18.94 -16.30 -2.76
N VAL A 73 19.12 -15.66 -3.91
CA VAL A 73 18.00 -15.08 -4.68
C VAL A 73 16.95 -16.12 -5.07
N ASP A 74 17.36 -17.36 -5.35
CA ASP A 74 16.42 -18.43 -5.71
C ASP A 74 15.58 -18.84 -4.50
N LYS A 75 16.17 -18.87 -3.30
CA LYS A 75 15.43 -19.08 -2.05
C LYS A 75 14.47 -17.94 -1.75
N PHE A 76 14.86 -16.69 -2.01
CA PHE A 76 13.96 -15.55 -1.90
C PHE A 76 12.74 -15.69 -2.84
N ARG A 77 12.97 -16.09 -4.09
CA ARG A 77 11.89 -16.29 -5.06
C ARG A 77 10.91 -17.36 -4.61
N ASP A 78 11.43 -18.50 -4.14
CA ASP A 78 10.62 -19.66 -3.79
C ASP A 78 9.90 -19.49 -2.44
N GLU A 79 10.58 -18.92 -1.44
CA GLU A 79 10.09 -18.90 -0.05
C GLU A 79 9.37 -17.59 0.31
N ILE A 80 9.64 -16.50 -0.41
CA ILE A 80 9.06 -15.18 -0.12
C ILE A 80 8.26 -14.65 -1.29
N LEU A 81 8.90 -14.32 -2.42
CA LEU A 81 8.25 -13.57 -3.50
C LEU A 81 7.08 -14.34 -4.12
N GLY A 82 7.29 -15.61 -4.47
CA GLY A 82 6.25 -16.46 -5.07
C GLY A 82 5.01 -16.59 -4.17
N PRO A 83 5.17 -17.00 -2.90
CA PRO A 83 4.06 -17.05 -1.94
C PRO A 83 3.34 -15.71 -1.74
N VAL A 84 4.08 -14.60 -1.66
CA VAL A 84 3.49 -13.25 -1.52
C VAL A 84 2.63 -12.90 -2.72
N LEU A 85 3.16 -13.05 -3.94
CA LEU A 85 2.41 -12.75 -5.17
C LEU A 85 1.17 -13.63 -5.32
N LYS A 86 1.29 -14.92 -4.98
CA LYS A 86 0.16 -15.85 -4.97
C LYS A 86 -0.94 -15.39 -4.00
N MET A 87 -0.59 -14.98 -2.78
CA MET A 87 -1.57 -14.48 -1.81
C MET A 87 -2.21 -13.16 -2.25
N ILE A 88 -1.46 -12.27 -2.90
CA ILE A 88 -2.01 -11.03 -3.49
C ILE A 88 -3.08 -11.38 -4.54
N GLU A 89 -2.77 -12.33 -5.43
CA GLU A 89 -3.70 -12.81 -6.45
C GLU A 89 -4.94 -13.48 -5.84
N GLU A 90 -4.75 -14.44 -4.92
CA GLU A 90 -5.84 -15.16 -4.25
C GLU A 90 -6.78 -14.23 -3.47
N ARG A 91 -6.27 -13.09 -2.99
CA ARG A 91 -7.04 -12.07 -2.27
C ARG A 91 -7.63 -11.00 -3.19
N GLY A 92 -7.38 -11.06 -4.50
CA GLY A 92 -7.89 -10.09 -5.48
C GLY A 92 -7.23 -8.71 -5.40
N LEU A 93 -6.02 -8.61 -4.86
CA LEU A 93 -5.32 -7.36 -4.60
C LEU A 93 -4.38 -6.93 -5.76
N THR A 94 -4.26 -7.73 -6.82
CA THR A 94 -3.29 -7.51 -7.92
C THR A 94 -3.43 -6.18 -8.66
N LEU A 95 -4.65 -5.64 -8.80
CA LEU A 95 -4.86 -4.35 -9.46
C LEU A 95 -4.63 -3.16 -8.52
N GLN A 96 -4.39 -3.43 -7.24
CA GLN A 96 -4.33 -2.46 -6.16
C GLN A 96 -2.91 -2.24 -5.62
N ILE A 97 -2.09 -3.30 -5.59
CA ILE A 97 -0.75 -3.34 -4.98
C ILE A 97 0.30 -3.69 -6.04
#